data_AF-A0A0C9V5H0-F1
#
_entry.id   AF-A0A0C9V5H0-F1
#
_cell.length_a   1.000
_cell.length_b   1.000
_cell.length_c   1.000
_cell.angle_alpha   90.00
_cell.angle_beta   90.00
_cell.angle_gamma   90.00
#
_symmetry.space_group_name_H-M   'P 1'
#
loop_
_entity.id
_entity.type
_entity.pdbx_description
1 polymer ?
#
loop_
_entity_poly.entity_id
_entity_poly.type
_entity_poly.pdbx_seq_one_letter_code
_entity_poly.pdbx_strand_id
1 'polypeptide(L)'
;MDLDPSLQDCKAATGLSSEKQMEIDTYQVKDRMKARCQEGNKTQSIYDRYVKAYKKWWDRDQFLRKNQNPNHEVIPAFPILAYKVTLFLDHEMSHPQYKWGSSDEFKEGTTVGKGVIKLAVSALESHRRANKHQY
;
A
#
# COMPACT_ATOMS: atom_id res chain seq x y z
N MET A 1 -59.18 15.23 25.47
CA MET A 1 -58.89 14.69 24.13
C MET A 1 -57.50 15.20 23.81
N ASP A 2 -56.56 14.34 24.15
CA ASP A 2 -55.15 14.63 24.35
C ASP A 2 -54.43 14.79 23.02
N LEU A 3 -53.54 15.80 22.99
CA LEU A 3 -52.59 16.02 21.91
C LEU A 3 -51.55 14.88 21.96
N ASP A 4 -51.57 13.99 20.97
CA ASP A 4 -50.57 12.93 20.78
C ASP A 4 -49.24 13.55 20.28
N PRO A 5 -48.16 13.48 21.08
CA PRO A 5 -46.85 13.99 20.72
C PRO A 5 -45.92 12.84 20.32
N SER A 6 -46.18 12.19 19.17
CA SER A 6 -45.27 11.18 18.61
C SER A 6 -44.66 11.65 17.29
N LEU A 7 -43.87 12.72 17.39
CA LEU A 7 -42.96 13.13 16.33
C LEU A 7 -41.62 13.49 16.94
N GLN A 8 -40.88 12.48 17.40
CA GLN A 8 -39.41 12.47 17.41
C GLN A 8 -38.93 11.16 18.04
N ASP A 9 -38.14 10.42 17.24
CA ASP A 9 -37.15 9.38 17.59
C ASP A 9 -37.23 8.30 16.49
N CYS A 10 -36.22 7.97 15.69
CA CYS A 10 -34.79 7.97 15.96
C CYS A 10 -34.03 8.34 14.66
N LYS A 11 -33.52 9.57 14.55
CA LYS A 11 -32.35 9.79 13.69
C LYS A 11 -31.16 9.14 14.41
N ALA A 12 -30.86 7.90 14.08
CA ALA A 12 -29.58 7.27 14.40
C ALA A 12 -28.47 7.93 13.56
N ALA A 13 -28.28 9.23 13.72
CA ALA A 13 -27.02 9.88 13.44
C ALA A 13 -26.13 9.52 14.62
N THR A 14 -25.48 8.35 14.54
CA THR A 14 -24.35 8.03 15.38
C THR A 14 -23.31 9.11 15.11
N GLY A 15 -23.35 10.19 15.90
CA GLY A 15 -22.34 11.23 15.86
C GLY A 15 -21.01 10.53 16.01
N LEU A 16 -20.10 10.73 15.05
CA LEU A 16 -18.73 10.28 15.26
C LEU A 16 -18.29 10.89 16.60
N SER A 17 -17.89 10.01 17.53
CA SER A 17 -17.25 10.44 18.77
C SER A 17 -16.22 11.52 18.42
N SER A 18 -16.13 12.56 19.25
CA SER A 18 -15.13 13.62 19.08
C SER A 18 -13.73 13.04 18.86
N GLU A 19 -13.43 11.89 19.45
CA GLU A 19 -12.19 11.13 19.22
C GLU A 19 -12.00 10.63 17.79
N LYS A 20 -13.05 10.09 17.16
CA LYS A 20 -12.98 9.64 15.76
C LYS A 20 -12.84 10.83 14.80
N GLN A 21 -13.46 11.96 15.12
CA GLN A 21 -13.28 13.18 14.34
C GLN A 21 -11.83 13.69 14.44
N MET A 22 -11.26 13.69 15.64
CA MET A 22 -9.83 14.01 15.85
C MET A 22 -8.90 13.04 15.11
N GLU A 23 -9.26 11.76 15.02
CA GLU A 23 -8.49 10.78 14.24
C GLU A 23 -8.49 11.14 12.74
N ILE A 24 -9.66 11.48 12.17
CA ILE A 24 -9.79 11.93 10.78
C ILE A 24 -8.97 13.20 10.52
N ASP A 25 -9.10 14.19 11.40
CA ASP A 25 -8.38 15.47 11.29
C ASP A 25 -6.85 15.26 11.35
N THR A 26 -6.40 14.29 12.15
CA THR A 26 -4.99 13.91 12.24
C THR A 26 -4.44 13.42 10.89
N TYR A 27 -5.23 12.68 10.11
CA TYR A 27 -4.80 12.22 8.78
C TYR A 27 -4.64 13.39 7.81
N GLN A 28 -5.58 14.34 7.81
CA GLN A 28 -5.48 15.56 6.98
C GLN A 28 -4.26 16.41 7.34
N VAL A 29 -3.95 16.56 8.64
CA VAL A 29 -2.76 17.27 9.10
C VAL A 29 -1.49 16.54 8.68
N LYS A 30 -1.45 15.21 8.81
CA LYS A 30 -0.31 14.39 8.37
C LYS A 30 -0.05 14.52 6.87
N ASP A 31 -1.10 14.52 6.05
CA ASP A 31 -0.95 14.68 4.59
C ASP A 31 -0.42 16.07 4.23
N ARG A 32 -0.91 17.12 4.89
CA ARG A 32 -0.38 18.50 4.73
C ARG A 32 1.09 18.60 5.16
N MET A 33 1.45 17.99 6.30
CA MET A 33 2.84 17.95 6.78
C MET A 33 3.74 17.20 5.81
N LYS A 34 3.28 16.06 5.30
CA LYS A 34 3.99 15.26 4.32
C LYS A 34 4.25 16.08 3.07
N ALA A 35 3.22 16.70 2.48
CA ALA A 35 3.33 17.54 1.28
C ALA A 35 4.38 18.67 1.44
N ARG A 36 4.43 19.34 2.61
CA ARG A 36 5.44 20.38 2.88
C ARG A 36 6.87 19.86 3.01
N CYS A 37 7.06 18.61 3.43
CA CYS A 37 8.39 18.01 3.62
C CYS A 37 8.93 17.26 2.38
N GLN A 38 8.18 17.20 1.27
CA GLN A 38 8.60 16.42 0.09
C GLN A 38 9.54 17.15 -0.86
N GLU A 39 9.74 18.47 -0.71
CA GLU A 39 10.72 19.23 -1.49
C GLU A 39 12.14 18.72 -1.17
N GLY A 40 12.69 17.86 -2.05
CA GLY A 40 14.09 17.40 -2.00
C GLY A 40 14.36 16.06 -1.28
N ASN A 41 13.35 15.34 -0.82
CA ASN A 41 13.58 14.11 -0.06
C ASN A 41 13.86 12.89 -0.97
N LYS A 42 15.14 12.59 -1.24
CA LYS A 42 15.58 11.41 -2.02
C LYS A 42 15.00 10.09 -1.49
N THR A 43 14.76 9.98 -0.18
CA THR A 43 14.18 8.78 0.45
C THR A 43 12.73 8.54 0.02
N GLN A 44 11.94 9.60 -0.13
CA GLN A 44 10.56 9.55 -0.63
C GLN A 44 10.53 8.94 -2.04
N SER A 45 11.38 9.45 -2.93
CA SER A 45 11.50 8.97 -4.31
C SER A 45 11.92 7.49 -4.38
N ILE A 46 12.85 7.07 -3.51
CA ILE A 46 13.24 5.66 -3.38
C ILE A 46 12.06 4.80 -2.93
N TYR A 47 11.29 5.23 -1.91
CA TYR A 47 10.16 4.45 -1.40
C TYR A 47 9.04 4.34 -2.44
N ASP A 48 8.73 5.43 -3.13
CA ASP A 48 7.73 5.45 -4.20
C ASP A 48 8.11 4.51 -5.34
N ARG A 49 9.42 4.39 -5.66
CA ARG A 49 9.92 3.41 -6.63
C ARG A 49 9.58 1.97 -6.21
N TYR A 50 9.80 1.60 -4.95
CA TYR A 50 9.49 0.25 -4.47
C TYR A 50 7.98 -0.02 -4.42
N VAL A 51 7.17 0.96 -4.03
CA VAL A 51 5.70 0.83 -4.06
C VAL A 51 5.20 0.62 -5.50
N LYS A 52 5.72 1.38 -6.46
CA LYS A 52 5.40 1.21 -7.89
C LYS A 52 5.84 -0.15 -8.42
N ALA A 53 7.04 -0.61 -8.03
CA ALA A 53 7.54 -1.93 -8.41
C ALA A 53 6.62 -3.05 -7.89
N TYR A 54 6.25 -3.01 -6.61
CA TYR A 54 5.28 -3.94 -6.01
C TYR A 54 3.94 -3.94 -6.76
N LYS A 55 3.36 -2.76 -7.01
CA LYS A 55 2.06 -2.68 -7.72
C LYS A 55 2.16 -3.29 -9.12
N LYS A 56 3.19 -2.92 -9.88
CA LYS A 56 3.40 -3.43 -11.24
C LYS A 56 3.56 -4.95 -11.25
N TRP A 57 4.31 -5.49 -10.28
CA TRP A 57 4.45 -6.92 -10.12
C TRP A 57 3.13 -7.60 -9.77
N TRP A 58 2.39 -7.06 -8.79
CA TRP A 58 1.12 -7.62 -8.34
C TRP A 58 0.09 -7.71 -9.47
N ASP A 59 -0.07 -6.62 -10.23
CA ASP A 59 -0.99 -6.58 -11.37
C ASP A 59 -0.64 -7.67 -12.40
N ARG A 60 0.66 -7.93 -12.62
CA ARG A 60 1.13 -8.99 -13.51
C ARG A 60 0.89 -10.39 -12.97
N ASP A 61 1.18 -10.63 -11.69
CA ASP A 61 0.94 -11.91 -11.02
C ASP A 61 -0.56 -12.27 -11.06
N GLN A 62 -1.44 -11.34 -10.74
CA GLN A 62 -2.89 -11.56 -10.78
C GLN A 62 -3.41 -11.82 -12.20
N PHE A 63 -2.87 -11.11 -13.20
CA PHE A 63 -3.18 -11.38 -14.61
C PHE A 63 -2.77 -12.80 -15.02
N LEU A 64 -1.57 -13.25 -14.62
CA LEU A 64 -1.09 -14.62 -14.91
C LEU A 64 -1.97 -15.68 -14.23
N ARG A 65 -2.36 -15.48 -12.97
CA ARG A 65 -3.27 -16.40 -12.25
C ARG A 65 -4.64 -16.49 -12.90
N LYS A 66 -5.19 -15.36 -13.36
CA LYS A 66 -6.47 -15.33 -14.09
C LYS A 66 -6.40 -16.08 -15.42
N ASN A 67 -5.30 -15.95 -16.15
CA ASN A 67 -5.11 -16.66 -17.41
C ASN A 67 -4.95 -18.17 -17.19
N GLN A 68 -4.28 -18.59 -16.12
CA GLN A 68 -4.12 -20.01 -15.77
C GLN A 68 -5.40 -20.63 -15.23
N ASN A 69 -6.18 -19.85 -14.47
CA ASN A 69 -7.45 -20.26 -13.91
C ASN A 69 -8.50 -19.17 -14.18
N PRO A 70 -9.37 -19.34 -15.20
CA PRO A 70 -10.41 -18.35 -15.51
C PRO A 70 -11.38 -18.07 -14.36
N ASN A 71 -11.51 -18.97 -13.37
CA ASN A 71 -12.34 -18.76 -12.19
C ASN A 71 -11.62 -18.00 -11.06
N HIS A 72 -10.32 -17.70 -11.21
CA HIS A 72 -9.56 -16.92 -10.24
C HIS A 72 -10.13 -15.50 -10.13
N GLU A 73 -10.34 -15.03 -8.91
CA GLU A 73 -10.75 -13.65 -8.64
C GLU A 73 -9.51 -12.75 -8.56
N VAL A 74 -9.51 -11.64 -9.29
CA VAL A 74 -8.39 -10.70 -9.29
C VAL A 74 -8.40 -9.89 -8.00
N ILE A 75 -7.36 -10.05 -7.19
CA ILE A 75 -7.22 -9.33 -5.92
C ILE A 75 -6.47 -8.01 -6.18
N PRO A 76 -6.98 -6.85 -5.72
CA PRO A 76 -6.27 -5.58 -5.90
C PRO A 76 -4.96 -5.54 -5.10
N ALA A 77 -3.97 -4.79 -5.60
CA ALA A 77 -2.67 -4.65 -4.93
C ALA A 77 -2.74 -3.97 -3.55
N PHE A 78 -3.71 -3.06 -3.39
CA PHE A 78 -3.96 -2.32 -2.15
C PHE A 78 -5.26 -2.81 -1.48
N PRO A 79 -5.37 -2.78 -0.13
CA PRO A 79 -4.32 -2.44 0.82
C PRO A 79 -3.14 -3.42 0.79
N ILE A 80 -1.95 -2.94 1.17
CA ILE A 80 -0.75 -3.77 1.31
C ILE A 80 -0.91 -4.63 2.57
N LEU A 81 -0.94 -5.95 2.38
CA LEU A 81 -1.09 -6.93 3.45
C LEU A 81 0.12 -7.84 3.51
N ALA A 82 0.39 -8.42 4.69
CA ALA A 82 1.59 -9.22 4.94
C ALA A 82 1.76 -10.35 3.92
N TYR A 83 0.69 -11.11 3.62
CA TYR A 83 0.74 -12.22 2.66
C TYR A 83 1.08 -11.74 1.24
N LYS A 84 0.58 -10.57 0.81
CA LYS A 84 0.89 -10.00 -0.50
C LYS A 84 2.37 -9.64 -0.60
N VAL A 85 2.90 -9.05 0.48
CA VAL A 85 4.33 -8.72 0.58
C VAL A 85 5.18 -9.98 0.60
N THR A 86 4.79 -11.03 1.32
CA THR A 86 5.54 -12.30 1.33
C THR A 86 5.67 -12.89 -0.08
N LEU A 87 4.59 -12.93 -0.87
CA LEU A 87 4.64 -13.40 -2.26
C LEU A 87 5.53 -12.51 -3.13
N PHE A 88 5.47 -11.20 -2.94
CA PHE A 88 6.35 -10.26 -3.66
C PHE A 88 7.83 -10.48 -3.33
N LEU A 89 8.14 -10.66 -2.05
CA LEU A 89 9.51 -10.87 -1.59
C LEU A 89 10.10 -12.18 -2.09
N ASP A 90 9.29 -13.25 -2.15
CA ASP A 90 9.70 -14.53 -2.73
C ASP A 90 10.10 -14.36 -4.21
N HIS A 91 9.26 -13.67 -4.98
CA HIS A 91 9.58 -13.29 -6.36
C HIS A 91 10.86 -12.44 -6.45
N GLU A 92 10.99 -11.38 -5.65
CA GLU A 92 12.17 -10.51 -5.67
C GLU A 92 13.46 -11.26 -5.28
N MET A 93 13.39 -12.20 -4.33
CA MET A 93 14.53 -13.02 -3.95
C MET A 93 14.94 -14.01 -5.05
N SER A 94 13.99 -14.45 -5.88
CA SER A 94 14.26 -15.35 -7.01
C SER A 94 14.89 -14.64 -8.23
N HIS A 95 14.91 -13.31 -8.25
CA HIS A 95 15.37 -12.55 -9.40
C HIS A 95 16.90 -12.38 -9.46
N PRO A 96 17.51 -12.59 -10.64
CA PRO A 96 18.93 -12.35 -10.81
C PRO A 96 19.28 -10.87 -10.71
N GLN A 97 20.44 -10.54 -10.11
CA GLN A 97 20.89 -9.15 -10.05
C GLN A 97 21.25 -8.63 -11.44
N TYR A 98 21.04 -7.33 -11.71
CA TYR A 98 21.61 -6.68 -12.89
C TYR A 98 23.12 -6.53 -12.75
N LYS A 99 23.87 -6.73 -13.85
CA LYS A 99 25.28 -6.35 -13.91
C LYS A 99 25.39 -4.83 -13.80
N TRP A 100 26.36 -4.38 -13.00
CA TRP A 100 26.63 -2.94 -12.86
C TRP A 100 27.04 -2.36 -14.22
N GLY A 101 26.33 -1.33 -14.68
CA GLY A 101 26.57 -0.67 -15.98
C GLY A 101 25.78 -1.23 -17.17
N SER A 102 24.99 -2.30 -16.99
CA SER A 102 24.12 -2.83 -18.04
C SER A 102 22.70 -3.04 -17.51
N SER A 103 21.72 -2.41 -18.17
CA SER A 103 20.30 -2.58 -17.84
C SER A 103 19.70 -3.88 -18.39
N ASP A 104 20.45 -4.61 -19.22
CA ASP A 104 19.95 -5.79 -19.95
C ASP A 104 20.71 -7.08 -19.63
N GLU A 105 21.85 -7.00 -18.94
CA GLU A 105 22.62 -8.19 -18.57
C GLU A 105 22.40 -8.56 -17.10
N PHE A 106 21.93 -9.79 -16.88
CA PHE A 106 21.82 -10.38 -15.57
C PHE A 106 23.15 -10.98 -15.12
N LYS A 107 23.46 -10.85 -13.83
CA LYS A 107 24.54 -11.57 -13.17
C LYS A 107 24.01 -12.93 -12.74
N GLU A 108 24.30 -13.91 -13.58
CA GLU A 108 23.94 -15.31 -13.37
C GLU A 108 24.43 -15.81 -12.00
N GLY A 109 23.60 -16.58 -11.29
CA GLY A 109 23.91 -17.12 -9.97
C GLY A 109 23.87 -16.15 -8.80
N THR A 110 23.31 -14.93 -8.96
CA THR A 110 23.16 -13.97 -7.85
C THR A 110 21.70 -13.60 -7.62
N THR A 111 21.25 -13.56 -6.37
CA THR A 111 19.90 -13.10 -5.98
C THR A 111 19.92 -11.62 -5.59
N VAL A 112 18.77 -10.94 -5.65
CA VAL A 112 18.64 -9.56 -5.16
C VAL A 112 19.25 -9.39 -3.77
N GLY A 113 20.09 -8.36 -3.61
CA GLY A 113 20.86 -8.15 -2.38
C GLY A 113 19.96 -7.84 -1.17
N LYS A 114 20.35 -8.31 0.02
CA LYS A 114 19.62 -8.09 1.29
C LYS A 114 19.25 -6.63 1.56
N GLY A 115 20.08 -5.67 1.11
CA GLY A 115 19.80 -4.24 1.26
C GLY A 115 18.57 -3.77 0.47
N VAL A 116 18.39 -4.29 -0.75
CA VAL A 116 17.24 -3.97 -1.62
C VAL A 116 15.95 -4.52 -1.00
N ILE A 117 15.98 -5.77 -0.52
CA ILE A 117 14.84 -6.39 0.17
C ILE A 117 14.44 -5.58 1.42
N LYS A 118 15.41 -5.16 2.24
CA LYS A 118 15.13 -4.31 3.42
C LYS A 118 14.48 -2.98 3.02
N LEU A 119 14.95 -2.34 1.94
CA LEU A 119 14.36 -1.10 1.44
C LEU A 119 12.94 -1.32 0.91
N ALA A 120 12.69 -2.41 0.19
CA ALA A 120 11.36 -2.78 -0.29
C ALA A 120 10.38 -2.95 0.89
N VAL A 121 10.75 -3.72 1.91
CA VAL A 121 9.92 -3.91 3.12
C VAL A 121 9.63 -2.57 3.80
N SER A 122 10.66 -1.75 4.05
CA SER A 122 10.50 -0.44 4.69
C SER A 122 9.59 0.49 3.90
N ALA A 123 9.73 0.51 2.57
CA ALA A 123 8.90 1.33 1.69
C ALA A 123 7.43 0.89 1.71
N LEU A 124 7.17 -0.42 1.61
CA LEU A 124 5.81 -0.96 1.63
C LEU A 124 5.14 -0.77 2.98
N GLU A 125 5.87 -0.95 4.08
CA GLU A 125 5.35 -0.70 5.43
C GLU A 125 5.10 0.79 5.68
N SER A 126 5.99 1.66 5.21
CA SER A 126 5.79 3.13 5.26
C SER A 126 4.52 3.53 4.52
N HIS A 127 4.32 2.99 3.31
CA HIS A 127 3.12 3.22 2.52
C HIS A 127 1.87 2.68 3.22
N ARG A 128 1.91 1.47 3.77
CA ARG A 128 0.77 0.88 4.50
C ARG A 128 0.36 1.72 5.69
N ARG A 129 1.32 2.22 6.48
CA ARG A 129 1.04 3.09 7.64
C ARG A 129 0.48 4.45 7.21
N ALA A 130 1.05 5.05 6.17
CA ALA A 130 0.60 6.34 5.67
C ALA A 130 -0.84 6.28 5.14
N ASN A 131 -1.21 5.17 4.50
CA ASN A 131 -2.53 5.01 3.86
C ASN A 131 -3.48 4.11 4.67
N LYS A 132 -3.21 3.85 5.96
CA LYS A 132 -4.06 3.01 6.82
C LYS A 132 -5.51 3.53 6.90
N HIS A 133 -5.70 4.84 6.77
CA HIS A 133 -7.00 5.48 6.84
C HIS A 133 -7.80 5.43 5.52
N GLN A 134 -7.19 4.94 4.43
CA GLN A 134 -7.81 4.90 3.10
C GLN A 134 -8.53 3.58 2.81
N TYR A 135 -8.28 2.53 3.59
CA TYR A 135 -8.75 1.16 3.34
C TYR A 135 -9.21 0.49 4.62
#